data_AF-A0A7T1T544-F1
#
_entry.id   AF-A0A7T1T544-F1
#
_cell.length_a   1.000
_cell.length_b   1.000
_cell.length_c   1.000
_cell.angle_alpha   90.00
_cell.angle_beta   90.00
_cell.angle_gamma   90.00
#
_symmetry.space_group_name_H-M   'P 1'
#
loop_
_entity.id
_entity.type
_entity.pdbx_description
1 polymer ?
#
loop_
_entity_poly.entity_id
_entity_poly.type
_entity_poly.pdbx_seq_one_letter_code
_entity_poly.pdbx_strand_id
1 'polypeptide(L)' 'MTAELVNLAAVDIKGNLGAVAYGLAAIGPGVGIGVVFGHSIEAMARQPEAMGIIRTNMFLGFALCEVLALLGLVVPFIFS' A
#
# COMPACT_ATOMS: atom_id res chain seq x y z
N MET A 1 -0.47 -41.96 -11.51
CA MET A 1 -0.84 -41.10 -10.36
C MET A 1 0.36 -40.64 -9.54
N THR A 2 1.40 -41.46 -9.34
CA THR A 2 2.60 -41.06 -8.57
C THR A 2 3.52 -40.07 -9.29
N ALA A 3 3.68 -40.15 -10.62
CA ALA A 3 4.56 -39.26 -11.38
C ALA A 3 4.04 -37.82 -11.52
N GLU A 4 2.72 -37.59 -11.62
CA GLU A 4 2.16 -36.24 -11.65
C GLU A 4 2.27 -35.53 -10.29
N LEU A 5 2.16 -36.28 -9.19
CA LEU A 5 2.34 -35.74 -7.83
C LEU A 5 3.79 -35.27 -7.60
N VAL A 6 4.78 -35.96 -8.18
CA VAL A 6 6.19 -35.54 -8.14
C VAL A 6 6.44 -34.29 -8.98
N ASN A 7 5.79 -34.16 -10.14
CA ASN A 7 5.90 -32.96 -10.99
C ASN A 7 5.24 -31.73 -10.36
N LEU A 8 4.15 -31.90 -9.58
CA LEU A 8 3.51 -30.80 -8.85
C LEU A 8 4.41 -30.30 -7.70
N ALA A 9 5.13 -31.19 -7.03
CA ALA A 9 6.13 -30.84 -6.02
C ALA A 9 7.39 -30.19 -6.61
N ALA A 10 7.66 -30.41 -7.91
CA ALA A 10 8.75 -29.81 -8.67
C ALA A 10 8.34 -28.53 -9.41
N VAL A 11 7.14 -27.99 -9.19
CA VAL A 11 6.74 -26.67 -9.70
C VAL A 11 7.59 -25.62 -8.98
N ASP A 12 8.71 -25.30 -9.62
CA ASP A 12 9.55 -24.16 -9.28
C ASP A 12 8.71 -22.89 -9.40
N ILE A 13 8.34 -22.28 -8.27
CA ILE A 13 7.63 -21.01 -8.25
C ILE A 13 8.62 -19.94 -8.73
N LYS A 14 8.61 -19.71 -10.04
CA LYS A 14 9.39 -18.64 -10.67
C LYS A 14 8.67 -17.32 -10.45
N GLY A 15 9.18 -16.49 -9.54
CA GLY A 15 8.65 -15.15 -9.30
C GLY A 15 9.34 -14.40 -8.16
N ASN A 16 9.13 -13.08 -8.12
CA ASN A 16 9.60 -12.25 -7.02
C ASN A 16 8.53 -12.18 -5.92
N LEU A 17 8.64 -13.03 -4.90
CA LEU A 17 7.74 -13.05 -3.74
C LEU A 17 7.71 -11.71 -3.00
N GLY A 18 8.81 -10.96 -3.00
CA GLY A 18 8.89 -9.61 -2.43
C GLY A 18 7.99 -8.62 -3.16
N ALA A 19 7.91 -8.69 -4.49
CA ALA A 19 7.00 -7.86 -5.28
C ALA A 19 5.52 -8.17 -4.98
N VAL A 20 5.18 -9.45 -4.78
CA VAL A 20 3.82 -9.87 -4.40
C VAL A 20 3.49 -9.38 -2.99
N ALA A 21 4.40 -9.55 -2.04
CA ALA A 21 4.22 -9.08 -0.66
C ALA A 21 4.06 -7.56 -0.59
N TYR A 22 4.85 -6.81 -1.36
CA TYR A 22 4.70 -5.36 -1.45
C TYR A 22 3.35 -4.95 -2.07
N GLY A 23 2.92 -5.62 -3.15
CA GLY A 23 1.62 -5.36 -3.77
C GLY A 23 0.45 -5.54 -2.78
N LEU A 24 0.52 -6.55 -1.90
CA LEU A 24 -0.47 -6.75 -0.84
C LEU A 24 -0.38 -5.68 0.25
N ALA A 25 0.83 -5.31 0.67
CA ALA A 25 1.05 -4.26 1.66
C ALA A 25 0.55 -2.88 1.20
N ALA A 26 0.60 -2.59 -0.11
CA ALA A 26 0.18 -1.33 -0.71
C ALA A 26 -1.36 -1.13 -0.75
N ILE A 27 -2.16 -2.18 -0.54
CA ILE A 27 -3.63 -2.08 -0.59
C ILE A 27 -4.18 -1.16 0.50
N GLY A 28 -3.71 -1.32 1.74
CA GLY A 28 -4.16 -0.50 2.89
C GLY A 28 -3.91 1.01 2.67
N PRO A 29 -2.66 1.41 2.36
CA PRO A 29 -2.31 2.78 1.98
C PRO A 29 -3.15 3.29 0.79
N GLY A 30 -3.34 2.47 -0.26
CA GLY A 30 -4.16 2.85 -1.41
C GLY A 30 -5.60 3.25 -1.04
N VAL A 31 -6.24 2.49 -0.15
CA VAL A 31 -7.57 2.83 0.38
C VAL A 31 -7.49 4.08 1.28
N GLY A 32 -6.52 4.14 2.19
CA GLY A 32 -6.34 5.27 3.10
C GLY A 32 -6.14 6.60 2.37
N ILE A 33 -5.33 6.62 1.31
CA ILE A 33 -5.12 7.77 0.44
C ILE A 33 -6.43 8.22 -0.20
N GLY A 34 -7.19 7.30 -0.78
CA GLY A 34 -8.48 7.62 -1.40
C GLY A 34 -9.43 8.31 -0.42
N VAL A 35 -9.50 7.82 0.82
CA VAL A 35 -10.34 8.40 1.88
C VAL A 35 -9.81 9.76 2.33
N VAL A 36 -8.52 9.89 2.63
CA VAL A 36 -7.89 11.12 3.13
C VAL A 36 -8.04 12.25 2.10
N PHE A 37 -7.67 12.00 0.84
CA PHE A 37 -7.75 13.03 -0.19
C PHE A 37 -9.19 13.34 -0.56
N GLY A 38 -10.07 12.33 -0.67
CA GLY A 38 -11.49 12.53 -0.97
C GLY A 38 -12.16 13.47 0.03
N HIS A 39 -12.08 13.15 1.32
CA HIS A 39 -12.69 13.99 2.37
C HIS A 39 -12.01 15.36 2.49
N SER A 40 -10.70 15.45 2.27
CA SER A 40 -10.00 16.72 2.32
C SER A 40 -10.45 17.65 1.19
N ILE A 41 -10.66 17.12 -0.02
CA ILE A 41 -11.18 17.90 -1.16
C ILE A 41 -12.61 18.39 -0.86
N GLU A 42 -13.49 17.52 -0.36
CA GLU A 42 -14.85 17.92 0.02
C GLU A 42 -14.85 18.98 1.13
N ALA A 43 -13.99 18.83 2.14
CA ALA A 43 -13.86 19.79 3.22
C ALA A 43 -13.35 21.15 2.72
N MET A 44 -12.35 21.17 1.85
CA MET A 44 -11.85 22.41 1.22
C MET A 44 -12.91 23.09 0.36
N ALA A 45 -13.75 22.32 -0.34
CA ALA A 45 -14.85 22.87 -1.14
C ALA A 45 -15.95 23.49 -0.26
N ARG A 46 -16.19 22.95 0.94
CA ARG A 46 -17.17 23.48 1.91
C ARG A 46 -16.66 24.68 2.70
N GLN A 47 -15.36 24.71 3.03
CA GLN A 47 -14.72 25.79 3.79
C GLN A 47 -13.39 26.21 3.15
N PRO A 48 -13.45 27.11 2.15
CA PRO A 48 -12.25 27.58 1.45
C PRO A 48 -11.31 28.38 2.37
N GLU A 49 -11.81 29.03 3.42
CA GLU A 49 -11.01 29.80 4.38
C GLU A 49 -10.12 28.89 5.24
N ALA A 50 -10.51 27.62 5.41
CA ALA A 50 -9.78 26.63 6.19
C ALA A 50 -8.83 25.76 5.33
N MET A 51 -8.66 26.06 4.04
CA MET A 51 -7.83 25.22 3.14
C MET A 51 -6.41 25.00 3.65
N GLY A 52 -5.80 25.99 4.29
CA GLY A 52 -4.44 25.88 4.84
C GLY A 52 -4.32 24.74 5.85
N ILE A 53 -5.18 24.74 6.88
CA ILE A 53 -5.17 23.72 7.92
C ILE A 53 -5.63 22.35 7.40
N ILE A 54 -6.61 22.32 6.48
CA ILE A 54 -7.08 21.08 5.87
C ILE A 54 -5.94 20.41 5.08
N ARG A 55 -5.19 21.17 4.27
CA ARG A 55 -4.03 20.63 3.52
C ARG A 55 -2.95 20.10 4.45
N THR A 56 -2.62 20.82 5.53
CA THR A 56 -1.64 20.34 6.51
C THR A 56 -2.07 18.99 7.11
N ASN A 57 -3.33 18.87 7.53
CA ASN A 57 -3.84 17.63 8.11
C ASN A 57 -3.97 16.51 7.06
N MET A 58 -4.32 16.84 5.81
CA MET A 58 -4.37 15.92 4.69
C MET A 58 -2.99 15.27 4.45
N PHE A 59 -1.92 16.06 4.41
CA PHE A 59 -0.57 15.53 4.21
C PHE A 59 -0.06 14.75 5.42
N LEU A 60 -0.44 15.14 6.63
CA LEU A 60 -0.15 14.34 7.83
C LEU A 60 -0.85 12.97 7.75
N GLY A 61 -2.13 12.94 7.40
CA GLY A 61 -2.89 11.70 7.21
C GLY A 61 -2.30 10.82 6.11
N PHE A 62 -1.94 11.41 4.96
CA PHE A 62 -1.22 10.75 3.88
C PHE A 62 0.08 10.10 4.36
N ALA A 63 0.90 10.86 5.08
CA ALA A 63 2.18 10.35 5.59
C ALA A 63 1.96 9.14 6.53
N LEU A 64 0.95 9.21 7.42
CA LEU A 64 0.61 8.10 8.32
C LEU A 64 0.12 6.86 7.56
N CYS A 65 -0.65 7.04 6.48
CA CYS A 65 -1.06 5.94 5.61
C CYS A 65 0.14 5.27 4.91
N GLU A 66 1.12 6.05 4.47
CA GLU A 66 2.27 5.56 3.71
C GLU A 66 3.34 4.85 4.56
N VAL A 67 3.44 5.10 5.87
CA VAL A 67 4.46 4.47 6.72
C VAL A 67 4.47 2.94 6.57
N LEU A 68 3.29 2.32 6.55
CA LEU A 68 3.19 0.86 6.42
C LEU A 68 3.50 0.37 5.01
N ALA A 69 3.17 1.14 3.97
CA ALA A 69 3.51 0.85 2.57
C ALA A 69 5.02 0.81 2.38
N LEU A 70 5.69 1.86 2.86
CA LEU A 70 7.13 2.03 2.74
C LEU A 70 7.90 0.98 3.54
N LEU A 71 7.39 0.59 4.72
CA LEU A 71 7.93 -0.57 5.44
C LEU A 71 7.79 -1.85 4.62
N GLY A 72 6.62 -2.10 4.02
CA GLY A 72 6.38 -3.25 3.13
C GLY A 72 7.29 -3.26 1.90
N LEU A 73 7.63 -2.08 1.36
CA LEU A 73 8.59 -1.92 0.26
C LEU A 73 10.01 -2.29 0.69
N VAL A 74 10.41 -1.88 1.88
CA VAL A 74 11.79 -2.05 2.39
C VAL A 74 12.08 -3.47 2.85
N VAL A 75 11.08 -4.19 3.39
CA VAL A 75 11.23 -5.56 3.93
C VAL A 75 11.93 -6.52 2.95
N PRO A 76 11.54 -6.63 1.66
CA PRO A 76 12.24 -7.48 0.70
C PRO A 76 13.73 -7.15 0.50
N PHE A 77 14.17 -5.90 0.74
CA PHE A 77 15.58 -5.52 0.66
C PHE A 77 16.37 -5.85 1.94
N ILE A 78 15.69 -6.06 3.06
CA ILE A 78 16.32 -6.46 4.34
C ILE A 78 16.54 -7.98 4.39
N PHE A 79 15.59 -8.74 3.85
CA PHE A 79 15.60 -10.20 3.89
C PHE A 79 15.99 -10.86 2.55
N SER A 80 16.64 -10.11 1.66
CA SER A 80 17.13 -10.57 0.35
C SER A 80 18.31 -11.54 0.44
#